data_AF-A0A401V008-F1
#
_entry.id   AF-A0A401V008-F1
#
_cell.length_a   1.000
_cell.length_b   1.000
_cell.length_c   1.000
_cell.angle_alpha   90.00
_cell.angle_beta   90.00
_cell.angle_gamma   90.00
#
_symmetry.space_group_name_H-M   'P 1'
#
loop_
_entity.id
_entity.type
_entity.pdbx_description
1 polymer ?
#
loop_
_entity_poly.entity_id
_entity_poly.type
_entity_poly.pdbx_seq_one_letter_code
_entity_poly.pdbx_strand_id
1 'polypeptide(L)'
;MGFLDKFENGVERVVNNAFAKAFRSELKPVELASALRRELDDRAAVVGRDRTVVPNEFTIELASADYDHVEEWGAEAMADEFAATVTEHAASQRYAFVGPVTVSFGEDADLDTGRFRVHSATVRGAVAPAAATAPTSRHPLLIVDDQRYILTGPVTVIGRGSEADIIVDDPGVSRRHLEIRVTPDGVIASDMGSTNGLYVEGHHVPAATLVDGNTLMIGRTRILFWTGGEPDLDE
;
A
#
# COMPACT_ATOMS: atom_id res chain seq x y z
N MET A 1 16.73 2.80 -10.44
CA MET A 1 16.48 4.18 -10.93
C MET A 1 16.07 4.97 -9.70
N GLY A 2 16.86 5.97 -9.29
CA GLY A 2 16.78 6.54 -7.95
C GLY A 2 15.51 7.36 -7.71
N PHE A 3 15.16 7.53 -6.44
CA PHE A 3 14.15 8.45 -5.90
C PHE A 3 14.09 9.80 -6.63
N LEU A 4 15.25 10.35 -7.02
CA LEU A 4 15.38 11.60 -7.79
C LEU A 4 14.76 11.54 -9.19
N ASP A 5 14.86 10.40 -9.89
CA ASP A 5 14.37 10.21 -11.28
C ASP A 5 12.84 10.14 -11.33
N LYS A 6 12.21 9.52 -10.32
CA LYS A 6 10.74 9.46 -10.18
C LYS A 6 10.16 10.79 -9.69
N PHE A 7 10.88 11.46 -8.80
CA PHE A 7 10.54 12.81 -8.36
C PHE A 7 10.59 13.82 -9.51
N GLU A 8 11.56 13.73 -10.43
CA GLU A 8 11.59 14.56 -11.64
C GLU A 8 10.37 14.32 -12.55
N ASN A 9 9.91 13.08 -12.72
CA ASN A 9 8.77 12.74 -13.58
C ASN A 9 7.39 13.05 -12.94
N GLY A 10 7.26 12.99 -11.61
CA GLY A 10 6.03 13.37 -10.90
C GLY A 10 5.82 14.89 -10.83
N VAL A 11 6.91 15.65 -10.93
CA VAL A 11 6.96 17.12 -10.74
C VAL A 11 6.85 17.89 -12.08
N GLU A 12 6.79 17.22 -13.23
CA GLU A 12 6.67 17.87 -14.55
C GLU A 12 5.41 18.76 -14.73
N ARG A 13 4.44 18.70 -13.80
CA ARG A 13 3.24 19.57 -13.83
C ARG A 13 3.32 20.79 -12.89
N VAL A 14 4.30 20.88 -11.98
CA VAL A 14 4.47 22.03 -11.07
C VAL A 14 5.80 22.71 -11.36
N VAL A 15 5.71 23.64 -12.31
CA VAL A 15 6.81 24.28 -13.03
C VAL A 15 7.75 25.07 -12.11
N ASN A 16 8.99 24.55 -11.98
CA ASN A 16 10.30 25.22 -12.08
C ASN A 16 10.64 26.50 -11.27
N ASN A 17 9.75 27.09 -10.47
CA ASN A 17 10.06 28.32 -9.71
C ASN A 17 10.01 28.14 -8.18
N ALA A 18 9.29 27.11 -7.69
CA ALA A 18 9.22 26.78 -6.26
C ALA A 18 10.48 26.02 -5.78
N PHE A 19 11.03 25.15 -6.62
CA PHE A 19 12.17 24.29 -6.27
C PHE A 19 13.51 25.02 -6.11
N ALA A 20 13.75 26.10 -6.85
CA ALA A 20 14.98 26.88 -6.70
C ALA A 20 15.04 27.66 -5.37
N LYS A 21 13.89 27.89 -4.71
CA LYS A 21 13.82 28.45 -3.35
C LYS A 21 13.85 27.37 -2.26
N ALA A 22 13.50 26.12 -2.57
CA ALA A 22 13.48 24.98 -1.65
C ALA A 22 14.86 24.56 -1.12
N PHE A 23 15.97 25.02 -1.73
CA PHE A 23 17.33 24.83 -1.22
C PHE A 23 17.69 25.71 0.01
N ARG A 24 16.72 26.44 0.56
CA ARG A 24 16.93 27.33 1.73
C ARG A 24 16.34 26.81 3.04
N SER A 25 15.51 25.77 3.01
CA SER A 25 15.23 25.00 4.24
C SER A 25 16.43 24.11 4.53
N GLU A 26 16.86 24.06 5.79
CA GLU A 26 17.90 23.12 6.24
C GLU A 26 17.46 21.66 6.09
N LEU A 27 16.15 21.42 5.95
CA LEU A 27 15.54 20.11 5.85
C LEU A 27 15.52 19.57 4.41
N LYS A 28 16.24 18.49 4.15
CA LYS A 28 16.33 17.88 2.81
C LYS A 28 15.39 16.68 2.66
N PRO A 29 14.59 16.58 1.57
CA PRO A 29 13.68 15.45 1.36
C PRO A 29 14.35 14.07 1.36
N VAL A 30 15.58 14.00 0.86
CA VAL A 30 16.41 12.79 0.87
C VAL A 30 16.75 12.33 2.29
N GLU A 31 16.90 13.25 3.25
CA GLU A 31 17.18 12.92 4.65
C GLU A 31 15.94 12.32 5.31
N LEU A 32 14.75 12.86 5.04
CA LEU A 32 13.47 12.29 5.48
C LEU A 32 13.24 10.87 4.93
N ALA A 33 13.41 10.68 3.61
CA ALA A 33 13.27 9.37 2.98
C ALA A 33 14.26 8.33 3.52
N SER A 34 15.46 8.77 3.88
CA SER A 34 16.47 7.89 4.52
C SER A 34 16.11 7.56 5.96
N ALA A 35 15.55 8.52 6.70
CA ALA A 35 15.07 8.31 8.06
C ALA A 35 13.88 7.34 8.11
N LEU A 36 12.92 7.46 7.19
CA LEU A 36 11.79 6.53 7.10
C LEU A 36 12.26 5.08 6.83
N ARG A 37 13.18 4.88 5.88
CA ARG A 37 13.75 3.56 5.59
C ARG A 37 14.46 2.96 6.81
N ARG A 38 15.23 3.79 7.50
CA ARG A 38 15.91 3.38 8.73
C ARG A 38 14.93 3.02 9.83
N GLU A 39 13.90 3.84 10.07
CA GLU A 39 12.86 3.54 11.07
C GLU A 39 12.14 2.23 10.75
N LEU A 40 11.89 1.95 9.46
CA LEU A 40 11.33 0.68 9.01
C LEU A 40 12.22 -0.51 9.39
N ASP A 41 13.52 -0.41 9.11
CA ASP A 41 14.51 -1.45 9.45
C ASP A 41 14.65 -1.66 10.96
N ASP A 42 14.72 -0.57 11.74
CA ASP A 42 14.87 -0.58 13.19
C ASP A 42 13.64 -1.20 13.91
N ARG A 43 12.45 -1.08 13.32
CA ARG A 43 11.18 -1.58 13.86
C ARG A 43 10.74 -2.93 13.30
N ALA A 44 11.55 -3.53 12.43
CA ALA A 44 11.25 -4.82 11.83
C ALA A 44 11.18 -5.93 12.90
N ALA A 45 10.05 -6.63 12.97
CA ALA A 45 9.78 -7.67 13.96
C ALA A 45 9.42 -9.00 13.30
N VAL A 46 10.08 -10.09 13.71
CA VAL A 46 9.78 -11.43 13.18
C VAL A 46 8.45 -11.94 13.76
N VAL A 47 7.51 -12.30 12.89
CA VAL A 47 6.18 -12.82 13.24
C VAL A 47 5.94 -14.15 12.51
N GLY A 48 5.87 -15.23 13.28
CA GLY A 48 5.71 -16.59 12.74
C GLY A 48 7.04 -17.23 12.35
N ARG A 49 7.01 -18.18 11.41
CA ARG A 49 8.18 -19.02 11.07
C ARG A 49 9.11 -18.41 10.01
N ASP A 50 8.61 -17.51 9.16
CA ASP A 50 9.36 -16.96 8.01
C ASP A 50 8.94 -15.54 7.55
N ARG A 51 8.30 -14.73 8.40
CA ARG A 51 7.84 -13.39 8.00
C ARG A 51 8.28 -12.30 8.97
N THR A 52 8.91 -11.25 8.45
CA THR A 52 9.26 -10.04 9.20
C THR A 52 8.23 -8.97 8.92
N VAL A 53 7.54 -8.50 9.96
CA VAL A 53 6.51 -7.47 9.90
C VAL A 53 7.11 -6.12 10.27
N VAL A 54 6.68 -5.07 9.57
CA VAL A 54 7.12 -3.69 9.78
C VAL A 54 5.96 -2.73 9.99
N PRO A 55 6.19 -1.56 10.61
CA PRO A 55 5.19 -0.49 10.72
C PRO A 55 4.69 -0.03 9.36
N ASN A 56 3.44 0.41 9.30
CA ASN A 56 2.79 0.88 8.08
C ASN A 56 2.21 2.29 8.23
N GLU A 57 2.16 2.86 9.43
CA GLU A 57 1.79 4.26 9.62
C GLU A 57 3.00 5.06 10.09
N PHE A 58 3.26 6.18 9.43
CA PHE A 58 4.38 7.06 9.71
C PHE A 58 3.91 8.51 9.85
N THR A 59 4.41 9.19 10.87
CA THR A 59 4.23 10.63 11.04
C THR A 59 5.60 11.28 11.16
N ILE A 60 5.88 12.23 10.26
CA ILE A 60 7.08 13.06 10.28
C ILE A 60 6.71 14.36 10.98
N GLU A 61 7.17 14.53 12.21
CA GLU A 61 7.02 15.78 12.97
C GLU A 61 8.13 16.75 12.60
N LEU A 62 7.74 17.96 12.23
CA LEU A 62 8.61 19.04 11.76
C LEU A 62 8.43 20.27 12.66
N ALA A 63 9.48 21.08 12.78
CA ALA A 63 9.35 22.43 13.34
C ALA A 63 8.34 23.26 12.54
N SER A 64 7.62 24.17 13.19
CA SER A 64 6.56 24.98 12.56
C SER A 64 6.98 25.62 11.22
N ALA A 65 8.17 26.22 11.18
CA ALA A 65 8.69 26.85 9.96
C ALA A 65 8.93 25.86 8.80
N ASP A 66 9.34 24.63 9.10
CA ASP A 66 9.54 23.59 8.09
C ASP A 66 8.21 22.94 7.68
N TYR A 67 7.26 22.80 8.61
CA TYR A 67 5.91 22.30 8.33
C TYR A 67 5.16 23.23 7.37
N ASP A 68 5.19 24.55 7.62
CA ASP A 68 4.59 25.56 6.74
C ASP A 68 5.13 25.43 5.30
N HIS A 69 6.44 25.23 5.17
CA HIS A 69 7.06 25.05 3.85
C HIS A 69 6.61 23.75 3.15
N VAL A 70 6.46 22.65 3.89
CA VAL A 70 5.96 21.38 3.33
C VAL A 70 4.50 21.50 2.88
N GLU A 71 3.66 22.21 3.64
CA GLU A 71 2.28 22.54 3.26
C GLU A 71 2.26 23.37 1.96
N GLU A 72 3.10 24.41 1.85
CA GLU A 72 3.24 25.23 0.64
C GLU A 72 3.69 24.43 -0.60
N TRP A 73 4.46 23.35 -0.40
CA TRP A 73 4.96 22.49 -1.48
C TRP A 73 3.98 21.36 -1.87
N GLY A 74 2.95 21.13 -1.07
CA GLY A 74 1.99 20.05 -1.26
C GLY A 74 2.35 18.82 -0.44
N ALA A 75 2.03 18.87 0.86
CA ALA A 75 2.30 17.81 1.83
C ALA A 75 1.75 16.44 1.38
N GLU A 76 0.55 16.39 0.80
CA GLU A 76 -0.08 15.16 0.30
C GLU A 76 0.77 14.47 -0.78
N ALA A 77 1.19 15.20 -1.81
CA ALA A 77 1.99 14.62 -2.90
C ALA A 77 3.36 14.13 -2.40
N MET A 78 3.97 14.83 -1.45
CA MET A 78 5.23 14.40 -0.85
C MET A 78 5.05 13.17 0.04
N ALA A 79 3.95 13.09 0.78
CA ALA A 79 3.59 11.93 1.60
C ALA A 79 3.37 10.67 0.75
N ASP A 80 2.66 10.78 -0.38
CA ASP A 80 2.47 9.68 -1.33
C ASP A 80 3.81 9.15 -1.87
N GLU A 81 4.72 10.04 -2.25
CA GLU A 81 6.05 9.66 -2.74
C GLU A 81 6.90 8.98 -1.65
N PHE A 82 6.80 9.44 -0.40
CA PHE A 82 7.44 8.78 0.73
C PHE A 82 6.84 7.42 1.03
N ALA A 83 5.51 7.26 0.95
CA ALA A 83 4.85 5.97 1.10
C ALA A 83 5.29 4.99 0.01
N ALA A 84 5.40 5.45 -1.25
CA ALA A 84 5.92 4.65 -2.35
C ALA A 84 7.39 4.22 -2.11
N THR A 85 8.22 5.14 -1.61
CA THR A 85 9.63 4.87 -1.28
C THR A 85 9.77 3.83 -0.18
N VAL A 86 8.98 3.94 0.89
CA VAL A 86 8.95 2.98 2.01
C VAL A 86 8.48 1.60 1.53
N THR A 87 7.47 1.57 0.66
CA THR A 87 6.96 0.33 0.05
C THR A 87 8.03 -0.35 -0.82
N GLU A 88 8.75 0.41 -1.66
CA GLU A 88 9.83 -0.11 -2.51
C GLU A 88 10.98 -0.68 -1.66
N HIS A 89 11.36 -0.01 -0.57
CA HIS A 89 12.39 -0.49 0.36
C HIS A 89 11.97 -1.79 1.05
N ALA A 90 10.76 -1.85 1.60
CA ALA A 90 10.22 -3.05 2.24
C ALA A 90 10.21 -4.26 1.29
N ALA A 91 9.83 -4.06 0.03
CA ALA A 91 9.89 -5.10 -1.00
C ALA A 91 11.32 -5.60 -1.22
N SER A 92 12.31 -4.70 -1.26
CA SER A 92 13.72 -5.08 -1.40
C SER A 92 14.26 -5.88 -0.21
N GLN A 93 13.77 -5.60 1.01
CA GLN A 93 14.18 -6.27 2.24
C GLN A 93 13.32 -7.50 2.58
N ARG A 94 12.26 -7.76 1.81
CA ARG A 94 11.25 -8.83 2.06
C ARG A 94 10.49 -8.65 3.38
N TYR A 95 10.15 -7.40 3.72
CA TYR A 95 9.33 -7.09 4.90
C TYR A 95 7.85 -6.99 4.57
N ALA A 96 6.99 -7.56 5.39
CA ALA A 96 5.55 -7.47 5.23
C ALA A 96 4.97 -6.31 6.06
N PHE A 97 4.08 -5.54 5.47
CA PHE A 97 3.22 -4.64 6.23
C PHE A 97 1.98 -5.40 6.73
N VAL A 98 1.24 -4.81 7.67
CA VAL A 98 -0.04 -5.34 8.17
C VAL A 98 -1.20 -4.38 7.94
N GLY A 99 -1.03 -3.46 6.99
CA GLY A 99 -1.95 -2.38 6.66
C GLY A 99 -1.34 -1.47 5.59
N PRO A 100 -2.11 -0.52 5.00
CA PRO A 100 -1.60 0.36 3.96
C PRO A 100 -0.47 1.22 4.54
N VAL A 101 0.50 1.54 3.69
CA VAL A 101 1.57 2.46 4.08
C VAL A 101 1.03 3.87 3.96
N THR A 102 0.90 4.55 5.09
CA THR A 102 0.50 5.95 5.15
C THR A 102 1.64 6.74 5.75
N VAL A 103 2.00 7.83 5.09
CA VAL A 103 2.92 8.83 5.61
C VAL A 103 2.12 10.12 5.79
N SER A 104 2.37 10.82 6.88
CA SER A 104 1.76 12.11 7.21
C SER A 104 2.81 13.05 7.77
N PHE A 105 2.54 14.34 7.68
CA PHE A 105 3.36 15.37 8.32
C PHE A 105 2.59 15.93 9.50
N GLY A 106 3.31 16.20 10.59
CA GLY A 106 2.80 16.87 11.78
C GLY A 106 3.69 18.05 12.16
N GLU A 107 3.11 19.00 12.86
CA GLU A 107 3.83 20.12 13.46
C GLU A 107 4.20 19.78 14.92
N ASP A 108 5.46 20.03 15.29
CA ASP A 108 5.93 20.02 16.67
C ASP A 108 6.65 21.35 16.95
N ALA A 109 5.98 22.20 17.74
CA ALA A 109 6.47 23.53 18.08
C ALA A 109 7.71 23.53 19.01
N ASP A 110 8.03 22.38 19.63
CA ASP A 110 9.21 22.22 20.46
C ASP A 110 10.46 21.82 19.65
N LEU A 111 10.33 21.60 18.34
CA LEU A 111 11.45 21.32 17.44
C LEU A 111 12.12 22.59 16.92
N ASP A 112 13.45 22.60 16.93
CA ASP A 112 14.24 23.59 16.19
C ASP A 112 14.14 23.35 14.67
N THR A 113 14.17 24.43 13.89
CA THR A 113 14.21 24.36 12.41
C THR A 113 15.35 23.46 11.92
N GLY A 114 15.08 22.66 10.90
CA GLY A 114 16.02 21.65 10.39
C GLY A 114 16.13 20.40 11.28
N ARG A 115 15.27 20.25 12.29
CA ARG A 115 15.10 19.01 13.06
C ARG A 115 13.74 18.42 12.78
N PHE A 116 13.70 17.09 12.83
CA PHE A 116 12.48 16.31 12.65
C PHE A 116 12.49 15.08 13.54
N ARG A 117 11.30 14.54 13.79
CA ARG A 117 11.12 13.22 14.41
C ARG A 117 10.26 12.35 13.50
N VAL A 118 10.53 11.06 13.52
CA VAL A 118 9.71 10.07 12.83
C VAL A 118 9.07 9.21 13.89
N HIS A 119 7.74 9.17 13.90
CA HIS A 119 6.98 8.19 14.64
C HIS A 119 6.48 7.12 13.70
N SER A 120 6.52 5.88 14.17
CA SER A 120 6.04 4.73 13.41
C SER A 120 5.07 3.92 14.27
N ALA A 121 3.98 3.49 13.66
CA ALA A 121 3.01 2.62 14.28
C ALA A 121 2.68 1.45 13.36
N THR A 122 2.60 0.26 13.96
CA THR A 122 2.06 -0.92 13.30
C THR A 122 0.56 -0.93 13.53
N VAL A 123 -0.15 -0.16 12.72
CA VAL A 123 -1.61 -0.15 12.73
C VAL A 123 -2.07 -1.27 11.83
N ARG A 124 -2.73 -2.29 12.41
CA ARG A 124 -3.47 -3.26 11.62
C ARG A 124 -4.63 -2.55 10.92
N GLY A 125 -4.33 -1.96 9.77
CA GLY A 125 -5.28 -1.55 8.77
C GLY A 125 -5.60 -2.76 7.90
N ALA A 126 -6.79 -2.82 7.35
CA ALA A 126 -7.32 -4.07 6.85
C ALA A 126 -6.75 -4.51 5.46
N VAL A 127 -5.61 -3.94 5.02
CA VAL A 127 -5.01 -4.23 3.70
C VAL A 127 -3.49 -4.04 3.73
N ALA A 128 -2.67 -5.08 3.55
CA ALA A 128 -1.20 -4.94 3.52
C ALA A 128 -0.64 -4.79 2.08
N PRO A 129 0.34 -3.91 1.80
CA PRO A 129 1.12 -3.95 0.56
C PRO A 129 2.11 -5.12 0.51
N ALA A 130 2.40 -5.58 -0.71
CA ALA A 130 3.06 -6.85 -1.00
C ALA A 130 4.56 -6.87 -0.70
N ALA A 131 4.95 -7.65 0.31
CA ALA A 131 6.31 -8.13 0.48
C ALA A 131 6.37 -9.32 1.45
N ALA A 132 6.27 -10.53 0.92
CA ALA A 132 6.68 -11.75 1.61
C ALA A 132 6.94 -12.84 0.56
N THR A 133 7.88 -13.77 0.78
CA THR A 133 8.28 -14.80 -0.19
C THR A 133 8.24 -16.18 0.45
N ALA A 134 7.18 -16.98 0.25
CA ALA A 134 7.18 -18.46 0.40
C ALA A 134 5.80 -19.11 0.06
N PRO A 135 5.73 -20.13 -0.82
CA PRO A 135 4.48 -20.72 -1.28
C PRO A 135 3.85 -21.63 -0.20
N THR A 136 2.57 -21.44 0.11
CA THR A 136 1.78 -22.40 0.88
C THR A 136 1.06 -23.37 -0.07
N SER A 137 1.03 -24.66 0.27
CA SER A 137 0.34 -25.71 -0.51
C SER A 137 -1.19 -25.69 -0.33
N ARG A 138 -1.80 -24.51 -0.20
CA ARG A 138 -3.25 -24.34 -0.09
C ARG A 138 -3.70 -23.43 -1.23
N HIS A 139 -4.57 -23.95 -2.11
CA HIS A 139 -5.13 -23.13 -3.19
C HIS A 139 -5.98 -22.02 -2.57
N PRO A 140 -5.71 -20.74 -2.87
CA PRO A 140 -6.51 -19.65 -2.35
C PRO A 140 -7.96 -19.77 -2.84
N LEU A 141 -8.89 -19.33 -2.00
CA LEU A 141 -10.32 -19.35 -2.19
C LEU A 141 -10.84 -17.91 -2.25
N LEU A 142 -11.71 -17.65 -3.21
CA LEU A 142 -12.56 -16.48 -3.26
C LEU A 142 -14.01 -16.86 -3.02
N ILE A 143 -14.74 -16.02 -2.29
CA ILE A 143 -16.20 -16.08 -2.20
C ILE A 143 -16.73 -14.80 -2.86
N VAL A 144 -17.36 -14.92 -4.02
CA VAL A 144 -17.90 -13.80 -4.80
C VAL A 144 -19.40 -13.99 -4.88
N ASP A 145 -20.19 -13.05 -4.34
CA ASP A 145 -21.66 -13.13 -4.30
C ASP A 145 -22.17 -14.53 -3.87
N ASP A 146 -21.65 -15.02 -2.74
CA ASP A 146 -21.91 -16.34 -2.13
C ASP A 146 -21.42 -17.57 -2.93
N GLN A 147 -20.81 -17.37 -4.10
CA GLN A 147 -20.20 -18.44 -4.89
C GLN A 147 -18.72 -18.61 -4.58
N ARG A 148 -18.29 -19.87 -4.44
CA ARG A 148 -16.92 -20.24 -4.06
C ARG A 148 -16.07 -20.54 -5.30
N TYR A 149 -14.92 -19.90 -5.42
CA TYR A 149 -13.95 -20.07 -6.50
C TYR A 149 -12.58 -20.42 -5.95
N ILE A 150 -12.06 -21.57 -6.33
CA ILE A 150 -10.70 -21.99 -6.00
C ILE A 150 -9.76 -21.45 -7.06
N LEU A 151 -8.71 -20.74 -6.66
CA LEU A 151 -7.70 -20.21 -7.54
C LEU A 151 -6.70 -21.31 -7.88
N THR A 152 -6.85 -21.90 -9.07
CA THR A 152 -6.00 -22.98 -9.58
C THR A 152 -4.88 -22.49 -10.50
N GLY A 153 -4.96 -21.22 -10.95
CA GLY A 153 -4.00 -20.59 -11.86
C GLY A 153 -3.19 -19.48 -11.20
N PRO A 154 -2.08 -19.06 -11.82
CA PRO A 154 -1.22 -17.99 -11.29
C PRO A 154 -1.88 -16.60 -11.39
N VAL A 155 -2.84 -16.42 -12.30
CA VAL A 155 -3.61 -15.18 -12.48
C VAL A 155 -5.07 -15.56 -12.67
N THR A 156 -5.96 -14.79 -12.06
CA THR A 156 -7.42 -14.89 -12.22
C THR A 156 -7.99 -13.48 -12.36
N VAL A 157 -8.64 -13.21 -13.49
CA VAL A 157 -9.26 -11.92 -13.77
C VAL A 157 -10.73 -11.94 -13.35
N ILE A 158 -11.15 -10.91 -12.63
CA ILE A 158 -12.54 -10.73 -12.19
C ILE A 158 -13.11 -9.48 -12.86
N GLY A 159 -14.31 -9.61 -13.41
CA GLY A 159 -14.99 -8.51 -14.09
C GLY A 159 -16.33 -8.94 -14.65
N ARG A 160 -17.05 -8.02 -15.31
CA ARG A 160 -18.35 -8.33 -15.93
C ARG A 160 -18.26 -8.79 -17.39
N GLY A 161 -17.06 -8.74 -17.97
CA GLY A 161 -16.82 -9.07 -19.38
C GLY A 161 -16.65 -10.57 -19.58
N SER A 162 -16.96 -11.06 -20.78
CA SER A 162 -16.72 -12.47 -21.16
C SER A 162 -15.24 -12.85 -21.23
N GLU A 163 -14.34 -11.87 -21.08
CA GLU A 163 -12.90 -12.01 -21.03
C GLU A 163 -12.36 -12.20 -19.59
N ALA A 164 -13.22 -12.14 -18.57
CA ALA A 164 -12.87 -12.44 -17.19
C ALA A 164 -13.01 -13.94 -16.89
N ASP A 165 -12.16 -14.45 -16.00
CA ASP A 165 -12.22 -15.84 -15.51
C ASP A 165 -13.38 -16.04 -14.53
N ILE A 166 -13.63 -15.03 -13.69
CA ILE A 166 -14.81 -14.94 -12.82
C ILE A 166 -15.67 -13.79 -13.30
N ILE A 167 -16.82 -14.15 -13.86
CA ILE A 167 -17.79 -13.18 -14.39
C ILE A 167 -18.76 -12.80 -13.27
N VAL A 168 -18.86 -11.49 -13.00
CA VAL A 168 -19.81 -10.94 -12.03
C VAL A 168 -20.87 -10.09 -12.73
N ASP A 169 -22.13 -10.27 -12.33
CA ASP A 169 -23.26 -9.52 -12.89
C ASP A 169 -23.51 -8.23 -12.09
N ASP A 170 -22.59 -7.28 -12.24
CA ASP A 170 -22.73 -5.96 -11.64
C ASP A 170 -22.39 -4.83 -12.64
N PRO A 171 -23.35 -3.94 -12.95
CA PRO A 171 -23.12 -2.72 -13.73
C PRO A 171 -21.99 -1.84 -13.19
N GLY A 172 -21.73 -1.88 -11.88
CA GLY A 172 -20.62 -1.15 -11.24
C GLY A 172 -19.24 -1.75 -11.51
N VAL A 173 -19.16 -2.89 -12.20
CA VAL A 173 -17.90 -3.59 -12.44
C VAL A 173 -17.43 -3.38 -13.88
N SER A 174 -16.13 -3.12 -14.09
CA SER A 174 -15.53 -3.06 -15.43
C SER A 174 -15.44 -4.43 -16.09
N ARG A 175 -15.31 -4.48 -17.42
CA ARG A 175 -15.19 -5.76 -18.17
C ARG A 175 -14.02 -6.61 -17.66
N ARG A 176 -12.89 -5.96 -17.40
CA ARG A 176 -11.76 -6.45 -16.60
C ARG A 176 -11.60 -5.45 -15.47
N HIS A 177 -11.94 -5.84 -14.25
CA HIS A 177 -11.96 -4.91 -13.13
C HIS A 177 -10.72 -5.07 -12.27
N LEU A 178 -10.47 -6.28 -11.81
CA LEU A 178 -9.28 -6.61 -11.04
C LEU A 178 -8.67 -7.91 -11.52
N GLU A 179 -7.39 -8.10 -11.23
CA GLU A 179 -6.72 -9.39 -11.32
C GLU A 179 -6.28 -9.84 -9.93
N ILE A 180 -6.42 -11.14 -9.67
CA ILE A 180 -5.84 -11.82 -8.52
C ILE A 180 -4.65 -12.62 -9.04
N ARG A 181 -3.46 -12.28 -8.57
CA ARG A 181 -2.23 -12.98 -8.90
C ARG A 181 -1.79 -13.82 -7.71
N VAL A 182 -1.80 -15.14 -7.90
CA VAL A 182 -1.25 -16.09 -6.94
C VAL A 182 0.23 -16.26 -7.27
N THR A 183 1.08 -15.79 -6.37
CA THR A 183 2.53 -15.94 -6.47
C THR A 183 3.01 -16.88 -5.37
N PRO A 184 4.26 -17.35 -5.45
CA PRO A 184 4.92 -17.97 -4.30
C PRO A 184 5.02 -17.02 -3.10
N ASP A 185 4.77 -15.73 -3.30
CA ASP A 185 4.95 -14.66 -2.33
C ASP A 185 3.66 -14.31 -1.58
N GLY A 186 2.53 -14.83 -2.05
CA GLY A 186 1.20 -14.57 -1.50
C GLY A 186 0.20 -14.34 -2.62
N VAL A 187 -0.88 -13.65 -2.30
CA VAL A 187 -1.92 -13.35 -3.28
C VAL A 187 -2.07 -11.85 -3.38
N ILE A 188 -1.95 -11.31 -4.59
CA ILE A 188 -2.03 -9.87 -4.85
C ILE A 188 -3.29 -9.62 -5.66
N ALA A 189 -4.16 -8.74 -5.18
CA ALA A 189 -5.23 -8.15 -5.96
C ALA A 189 -4.75 -6.84 -6.58
N SER A 190 -5.00 -6.62 -7.86
CA SER A 190 -4.65 -5.37 -8.55
C SER A 190 -5.82 -4.89 -9.38
N ASP A 191 -6.16 -3.60 -9.28
CA ASP A 191 -7.11 -2.95 -10.17
C ASP A 191 -6.54 -2.86 -11.59
N MET A 192 -7.38 -3.10 -12.59
CA MET A 192 -6.98 -3.13 -14.01
C MET A 192 -7.38 -1.84 -14.76
N GLY A 193 -7.41 -0.70 -14.07
CA GLY A 193 -7.91 0.56 -14.63
C GLY A 193 -9.44 0.57 -14.69
N SER A 194 -10.09 0.07 -13.63
CA SER A 194 -11.53 0.01 -13.57
C SER A 194 -12.15 1.41 -13.41
N THR A 195 -13.46 1.53 -13.67
CA THR A 195 -14.16 2.83 -13.57
C THR A 195 -14.44 3.24 -12.13
N ASN A 196 -14.77 2.26 -11.27
CA ASN A 196 -15.17 2.51 -9.89
C ASN A 196 -14.08 2.19 -8.87
N GLY A 197 -13.01 1.52 -9.32
CA GLY A 197 -11.86 1.17 -8.49
C GLY A 197 -12.07 -0.09 -7.65
N LEU A 198 -10.93 -0.59 -7.16
CA LEU A 198 -10.86 -1.67 -6.19
C LEU A 198 -10.86 -1.09 -4.78
N TYR A 199 -11.74 -1.61 -3.92
CA TYR A 199 -11.70 -1.35 -2.49
C TYR A 199 -11.32 -2.63 -1.76
N VAL A 200 -10.43 -2.54 -0.78
CA VAL A 200 -10.16 -3.65 0.14
C VAL A 200 -10.42 -3.15 1.55
N GLU A 201 -11.31 -3.85 2.25
CA GLU A 201 -11.74 -3.53 3.61
C GLU A 201 -12.14 -2.05 3.77
N GLY A 202 -12.90 -1.55 2.79
CA GLY A 202 -13.41 -0.18 2.74
C GLY A 202 -12.47 0.87 2.14
N HIS A 203 -11.21 0.53 1.84
CA HIS A 203 -10.20 1.49 1.35
C HIS A 203 -9.96 1.32 -0.14
N HIS A 204 -10.03 2.42 -0.90
CA HIS A 204 -9.74 2.42 -2.34
C HIS A 204 -8.24 2.27 -2.60
N VAL A 205 -7.83 1.23 -3.32
CA VAL A 205 -6.41 0.90 -3.54
C VAL A 205 -6.17 0.40 -4.98
N PRO A 206 -5.01 0.74 -5.59
CA PRO A 206 -4.66 0.22 -6.92
C PRO A 206 -4.21 -1.24 -6.87
N ALA A 207 -3.67 -1.69 -5.73
CA ALA A 207 -3.32 -3.09 -5.48
C ALA A 207 -3.22 -3.37 -3.98
N ALA A 208 -3.36 -4.65 -3.59
CA ALA A 208 -3.37 -5.12 -2.22
C ALA A 208 -2.82 -6.55 -2.12
N THR A 209 -2.06 -6.86 -1.07
CA THR A 209 -1.82 -8.26 -0.70
C THR A 209 -2.94 -8.75 0.17
N LEU A 210 -3.49 -9.89 -0.22
CA LEU A 210 -4.60 -10.50 0.44
C LEU A 210 -4.12 -11.45 1.53
N VAL A 211 -4.79 -11.36 2.68
CA VAL A 211 -4.69 -12.27 3.81
C VAL A 211 -6.07 -12.82 4.15
N ASP A 212 -6.10 -13.96 4.84
CA ASP A 212 -7.34 -14.63 5.20
C ASP A 212 -8.35 -13.70 5.88
N GLY A 213 -9.58 -13.74 5.40
CA GLY A 213 -10.66 -12.90 5.88
C GLY A 213 -10.79 -11.56 5.17
N ASN A 214 -9.87 -11.18 4.28
CA ASN A 214 -9.99 -9.93 3.54
C ASN A 214 -11.25 -9.89 2.67
N THR A 215 -11.95 -8.77 2.75
CA THR A 215 -13.08 -8.37 1.94
C THR A 215 -12.63 -7.35 0.91
N LEU A 216 -12.76 -7.70 -0.37
CA LEU A 216 -12.64 -6.77 -1.48
C LEU A 216 -14.04 -6.36 -1.95
N MET A 217 -14.14 -5.17 -2.51
CA MET A 217 -15.35 -4.61 -3.10
C MET A 217 -15.00 -4.04 -4.47
N ILE A 218 -15.78 -4.45 -5.48
CA ILE A 218 -15.75 -3.90 -6.83
C ILE A 218 -17.17 -3.52 -7.23
N GLY A 219 -17.42 -2.25 -7.55
CA GLY A 219 -18.80 -1.77 -7.69
C GLY A 219 -19.60 -2.04 -6.40
N ARG A 220 -20.56 -2.95 -6.48
CA ARG A 220 -21.40 -3.46 -5.37
C ARG A 220 -21.10 -4.92 -5.05
N THR A 221 -20.29 -5.61 -5.84
CA THR A 221 -19.91 -7.00 -5.61
C THR A 221 -18.89 -7.09 -4.48
N ARG A 222 -19.20 -7.96 -3.50
CA ARG A 222 -18.33 -8.29 -2.37
C ARG A 222 -17.57 -9.57 -2.66
N ILE A 223 -16.27 -9.55 -2.39
CA ILE A 223 -15.37 -10.70 -2.58
C ILE A 223 -14.65 -10.98 -1.26
N LEU A 224 -14.76 -12.19 -0.73
CA LEU A 224 -13.98 -12.61 0.45
C LEU A 224 -12.81 -13.49 0.01
N PHE A 225 -11.67 -13.34 0.68
CA PHE A 225 -10.45 -14.08 0.36
C PHE A 225 -9.96 -14.93 1.54
N TRP A 226 -9.53 -16.16 1.24
CA TRP A 226 -9.00 -17.13 2.20
C TRP A 226 -7.91 -18.01 1.56
N THR A 227 -6.86 -18.38 2.29
CA THR A 227 -5.75 -19.26 1.88
C THR A 227 -5.93 -20.68 2.40
N GLY A 228 -7.11 -21.26 2.18
CA GLY A 228 -7.40 -22.67 2.45
C GLY A 228 -7.38 -23.08 3.93
N GLY A 229 -8.42 -23.81 4.30
CA GLY A 229 -8.83 -24.08 5.68
C GLY A 229 -10.11 -23.30 5.90
N GLU A 230 -11.23 -24.02 5.88
CA GLU A 230 -12.57 -23.47 6.12
C GLU A 230 -12.57 -22.48 7.30
N PRO A 231 -13.31 -21.37 7.25
CA PRO A 231 -13.73 -20.77 8.51
C PRO A 231 -14.52 -21.85 9.25
N ASP A 232 -14.04 -22.28 10.42
CA ASP A 232 -14.87 -22.98 11.40
C ASP A 232 -16.05 -22.07 11.70
N LEU A 233 -17.16 -22.29 10.98
CA LEU A 233 -18.45 -21.65 11.21
C LEU A 233 -19.25 -22.48 12.20
N ASP A 234 -18.66 -22.86 13.34
CA ASP A 234 -19.34 -23.51 14.44
C ASP A 234 -18.57 -23.27 15.75
N GLU A 235 -19.07 -22.39 16.61
CA GLU A 235 -19.39 -22.64 18.04
C GLU A 235 -20.31 -21.52 18.58
#